data_AF-A0A931RTI1-F1
#
_entry.id   AF-A0A931RTI1-F1
#
_cell.length_a   1.000
_cell.length_b   1.000
_cell.length_c   1.000
_cell.angle_alpha   90.00
_cell.angle_beta   90.00
_cell.angle_gamma   90.00
#
_symmetry.space_group_name_H-M   'P 1'
#
loop_
_entity.id
_entity.type
_entity.pdbx_description
1 polymer ?
#
loop_
_entity_poly.entity_id
_entity_poly.type
_entity_poly.pdbx_seq_one_letter_code
_entity_poly.pdbx_strand_id
1 'polypeptide(L)' 'MSVVTIPKQLVKSEDLVVIPKSEYIEFLRLRGLVKEIKPTKEELKIIAQGEREIKMGKYEVWGKVKHELER' A
#
# COMPACT_ATOMS: atom_id res chain seq x y z
N MET A 1 1.13 24.69 25.86
CA MET A 1 2.30 24.00 25.27
C MET A 1 2.74 22.92 26.23
N SER A 2 2.60 21.65 25.87
CA SER A 2 3.20 20.55 26.63
C SER A 2 4.62 20.32 26.12
N VAL A 3 5.62 20.48 26.97
CA VAL A 3 7.01 20.17 26.62
C VAL A 3 7.20 18.66 26.74
N VAL A 4 7.47 18.01 25.62
CA VAL A 4 7.78 16.57 25.58
C VAL A 4 9.28 16.42 25.39
N THR A 5 9.96 15.91 26.41
CA THR A 5 11.41 15.68 26.36
C THR A 5 11.69 14.25 25.90
N ILE A 6 12.37 14.11 24.76
CA ILE A 6 12.73 12.80 24.21
C ILE A 6 14.24 12.60 24.39
N PRO A 7 14.68 11.58 25.15
CA PRO A 7 16.10 11.30 25.33
C PRO A 7 16.81 11.06 23.99
N LYS A 8 17.95 11.74 23.77
CA LYS A 8 18.73 11.63 22.52
C LYS A 8 19.18 10.21 22.21
N GLN A 9 19.34 9.36 23.23
CA GLN A 9 19.70 7.94 23.08
C GLN A 9 18.62 7.10 22.39
N LEU A 10 17.37 7.60 22.31
CA LEU A 10 16.29 6.96 21.58
C LEU A 10 16.29 7.31 20.09
N VAL A 11 16.99 8.38 19.69
CA VAL A 11 16.99 8.95 18.32
C VAL A 11 18.29 8.63 17.59
N LYS A 12 18.90 7.47 17.90
CA LYS A 12 20.31 7.14 17.56
C LYS A 12 20.68 7.29 16.07
N SER A 13 19.72 7.24 15.15
CA SER A 13 20.01 7.24 13.70
C SER A 13 18.77 7.43 12.80
N GLU A 14 17.62 7.82 13.35
CA GLU A 14 16.35 7.91 12.59
C GLU A 14 15.70 9.28 12.78
N ASP A 15 14.93 9.70 11.77
CA ASP A 15 14.14 10.92 11.81
C ASP A 15 13.04 10.81 12.87
N LEU A 16 12.96 11.79 13.77
CA LEU A 16 11.92 11.86 14.78
C LEU A 16 10.68 12.54 14.21
N VAL A 17 9.56 11.83 14.20
CA VAL A 17 8.26 12.36 13.73
C VAL A 17 7.27 12.43 14.89
N VAL A 18 6.60 13.58 15.02
CA VAL A 18 5.52 13.79 16.00
C VAL A 18 4.20 13.69 15.26
N ILE A 19 3.35 12.74 15.66
CA ILE A 19 2.00 12.58 15.10
C ILE A 19 0.97 12.43 16.24
N PRO A 20 -0.29 12.79 16.02
CA PRO A 20 -1.37 12.51 16.96
C PRO A 20 -1.51 11.01 17.24
N LYS A 21 -1.77 10.67 18.50
CA LYS A 21 -1.95 9.27 18.94
C LYS A 21 -3.05 8.55 18.17
N SER A 22 -4.13 9.25 17.83
CA SER A 22 -5.25 8.70 17.05
C SER A 22 -4.81 8.25 15.66
N GLU A 23 -4.03 9.09 14.97
CA GLU A 23 -3.49 8.79 13.64
C GLU A 23 -2.52 7.61 13.69
N TYR A 24 -1.67 7.54 14.71
CA TYR A 24 -0.77 6.39 14.88
C TYR A 24 -1.52 5.06 15.07
N ILE A 25 -2.59 5.07 15.88
CA ILE A 25 -3.40 3.87 16.11
C ILE A 25 -4.11 3.44 14.82
N GLU A 26 -4.64 4.39 14.06
CA GLU A 26 -5.27 4.11 12.78
C GLU A 26 -4.27 3.53 11.77
N PHE A 27 -3.07 4.12 11.68
CA PHE A 27 -1.98 3.59 10.86
C PHE A 27 -1.65 2.14 11.23
N LEU A 28 -1.49 1.83 12.53
CA LEU A 28 -1.21 0.46 12.99
C LEU A 28 -2.33 -0.51 12.63
N ARG A 29 -3.60 -0.09 12.76
CA ARG A 29 -4.76 -0.89 12.36
C ARG A 29 -4.73 -1.17 10.86
N LEU A 30 -4.50 -0.15 10.04
CA LEU A 30 -4.43 -0.28 8.59
C LEU A 30 -3.26 -1.19 8.18
N ARG A 31 -2.11 -1.07 8.83
CA ARG A 31 -0.94 -1.93 8.61
C ARG A 31 -1.20 -3.40 8.91
N GLY A 32 -2.07 -3.70 9.89
CA GLY A 32 -2.49 -5.07 10.18
C GLY A 32 -3.49 -5.65 9.17
N LEU A 33 -4.30 -4.78 8.54
CA LEU A 33 -5.31 -5.17 7.55
C LEU A 33 -4.72 -5.29 6.14
N VAL A 34 -3.79 -4.39 5.80
CA VAL A 34 -3.15 -4.31 4.50
C VAL A 34 -1.77 -4.94 4.64
N LYS A 35 -1.59 -6.14 4.09
CA LYS A 35 -0.25 -6.72 3.96
C LYS A 35 0.58 -5.79 3.08
N GLU A 36 1.67 -5.27 3.63
CA GLU A 36 2.71 -4.61 2.85
C GLU A 36 3.35 -5.66 1.93
N ILE A 37 2.88 -5.72 0.69
CA ILE A 37 3.49 -6.53 -0.36
C ILE A 37 4.59 -5.69 -0.99
N LYS A 38 5.80 -6.23 -1.07
CA LYS A 38 6.87 -5.67 -1.88
C LYS A 38 6.82 -6.35 -3.24
N PRO A 39 6.18 -5.73 -4.26
CA PRO A 39 6.09 -6.36 -5.57
C PRO A 39 7.49 -6.53 -6.17
N THR A 40 7.68 -7.63 -6.87
CA THR A 40 8.83 -7.90 -7.70
C THR A 40 8.86 -6.95 -8.90
N LYS A 41 10.03 -6.85 -9.56
CA LYS A 41 10.17 -6.02 -10.77
C LYS A 41 9.26 -6.52 -11.89
N GLU A 42 9.06 -7.83 -11.97
CA GLU A 42 8.19 -8.49 -12.92
C GLU A 42 6.72 -8.13 -12.67
N GLU A 43 6.25 -8.22 -11.42
CA GLU A 43 4.89 -7.83 -11.05
C GLU A 43 4.59 -6.36 -11.38
N LEU A 44 5.54 -5.46 -11.09
CA LEU A 44 5.40 -4.05 -11.45
C LEU A 44 5.27 -3.82 -12.96
N LYS A 45 6.02 -4.59 -13.77
CA LYS A 45 5.89 -4.52 -15.24
C LYS A 45 4.54 -5.00 -15.71
N ILE A 46 4.01 -6.09 -15.13
CA ILE A 46 2.69 -6.64 -15.47
C ILE A 46 1.60 -5.61 -15.13
N ILE A 47 1.66 -4.99 -13.95
CA ILE A 47 0.72 -3.94 -13.55
C ILE A 47 0.76 -2.78 -14.57
N ALA A 48 1.96 -2.29 -14.90
CA ALA A 48 2.13 -1.20 -15.85
C ALA A 48 1.62 -1.57 -17.26
N GLN A 49 1.75 -2.84 -17.67
CA GLN A 49 1.17 -3.34 -18.92
C GLN A 49 -0.36 -3.34 -18.84
N GLY A 50 -0.94 -3.88 -17.77
CA GLY A 50 -2.39 -3.90 -17.56
C GLY A 50 -3.00 -2.50 -17.59
N GLU A 51 -2.36 -1.52 -16.96
CA GLU A 51 -2.80 -0.12 -17.02
C GLU A 51 -2.83 0.43 -18.46
N ARG A 52 -1.86 0.05 -19.30
CA ARG A 52 -1.84 0.45 -20.72
C ARG A 52 -2.95 -0.24 -21.49
N GLU A 53 -3.17 -1.53 -21.27
CA GLU A 53 -4.22 -2.30 -21.92
C GLU A 53 -5.60 -1.74 -21.61
N ILE A 54 -5.88 -1.41 -20.34
CA ILE A 54 -7.12 -0.74 -19.93
C ILE A 54 -7.28 0.61 -20.66
N LYS A 55 -6.23 1.45 -20.70
CA LYS A 55 -6.28 2.73 -21.42
C LYS A 55 -6.54 2.58 -22.91
N MET A 56 -6.10 1.48 -23.51
CA MET A 56 -6.36 1.15 -24.92
C MET A 56 -7.71 0.46 -25.16
N GLY A 57 -8.52 0.25 -24.11
CA GLY A 57 -9.78 -0.50 -24.22
C GLY A 57 -9.58 -2.01 -24.40
N LYS A 58 -8.38 -2.53 -24.16
CA LYS A 58 -8.06 -3.96 -24.22
C LYS A 58 -8.35 -4.60 -22.86
N TYR A 59 -9.62 -4.74 -22.53
CA TYR A 59 -10.08 -5.47 -21.35
C TYR A 59 -11.32 -6.27 -21.70
N GLU A 60 -11.54 -7.36 -20.96
CA GLU A 60 -12.75 -8.16 -21.10
C GLU A 60 -13.69 -7.90 -19.94
N VAL A 61 -14.99 -7.91 -20.24
CA VAL A 61 -16.01 -7.71 -19.22
C VAL A 61 -16.12 -8.98 -18.39
N TRP A 62 -16.24 -8.82 -17.07
CA TRP A 62 -16.31 -9.93 -16.12
C TRP A 62 -17.30 -11.04 -16.51
N GLY A 63 -18.47 -10.69 -17.06
CA GLY A 63 -19.47 -11.68 -17.49
C GLY A 63 -18.96 -12.65 -18.56
N LYS A 64 -18.12 -12.18 -19.48
CA LYS A 64 -17.51 -13.02 -20.52
C LYS A 64 -16.41 -13.91 -19.94
N VAL A 65 -15.54 -13.34 -19.11
CA VAL A 65 -14.47 -14.09 -18.42
C VAL A 65 -15.07 -15.20 -17.56
N LYS A 66 -16.14 -14.91 -16.81
CA LYS A 66 -16.82 -15.90 -15.98
C LYS A 66 -17.37 -17.07 -16.79
N HIS A 67 -18.05 -16.78 -17.90
CA HIS A 67 -18.58 -17.81 -18.81
C HIS A 67 -17.49 -18.71 -19.41
N GLU A 68 -16.31 -18.16 -19.70
CA GLU A 68 -15.17 -18.92 -20.24
C GLU A 68 -14.48 -19.82 -19.18
N LEU A 69 -14.51 -19.42 -17.90
CA LEU A 69 -13.91 -20.18 -16.80
C LEU A 69 -14.82 -21.27 -16.20
N GLU A 70 -16.14 -21.16 -16.39
CA GLU A 70 -17.15 -22.12 -15.88
C GLU A 70 -17.51 -23.23 -16.88
N ARG A 71 -16.82 -23.32 -18.03
CA ARG A 71 -16.90 -24.43 -19.00
C ARG A 71 -15.85 -25.50 -18.73
#